data_AF-A0A6P8KEM0-F1
#
_entry.id   AF-A0A6P8KEM0-F1
#
_cell.length_a   1.000
_cell.length_b   1.000
_cell.length_c   1.000
_cell.angle_alpha   90.00
_cell.angle_beta   90.00
_cell.angle_gamma   90.00
#
_symmetry.space_group_name_H-M   'P 1'
#
loop_
_entity.id
_entity.type
_entity.pdbx_description
1 polymer ?
#
loop_
_entity_poly.entity_id
_entity_poly.type
_entity_poly.pdbx_seq_one_letter_code
_entity_poly.pdbx_strand_id
1 'polypeptide(L)'
;MVALVWGSRTRKPTAVWTLPYFFLIRNGLCVSLSAYQSQFGGDRVKIMLNTIAGKPLSRCQIKRIIRYERKVMKALCYSAKLVAGYHAKRNPDLAKRYATASSRISGARATLRLIDDIPMIQYALEYGLGENEPDRVMQVLGVTANIVDFLYYPIEKVCWLAEHKIVDVKNADNWDNVNSIFWVLSVYLNLMRTMRNFSLNQEKLNRTNNINELDVKTLTKHRLEMVSIVRISLDFVHAVSTLPKGYLWGGKLSTLQVGAIGTLSAGLGIYQIFAKRRLNK
;
A
#
# COMPACT_ATOMS: atom_id res chain seq x y z
N MET A 1 -39.13 -41.53 -25.42
CA MET A 1 -40.02 -41.03 -26.49
C MET A 1 -40.58 -39.69 -26.02
N VAL A 2 -40.70 -38.72 -26.92
CA VAL A 2 -41.32 -37.39 -26.73
C VAL A 2 -40.39 -36.28 -26.19
N ALA A 3 -39.84 -35.55 -27.16
CA ALA A 3 -39.57 -34.11 -27.09
C ALA A 3 -40.88 -33.29 -27.21
N LEU A 4 -40.75 -31.96 -27.05
CA LEU A 4 -41.72 -30.85 -27.29
C LEU A 4 -42.42 -30.37 -26.00
N VAL A 5 -42.56 -29.07 -25.67
CA VAL A 5 -42.36 -27.83 -26.42
C VAL A 5 -42.16 -26.63 -25.48
N TRP A 6 -41.34 -25.72 -26.00
CA TRP A 6 -41.12 -24.29 -25.74
C TRP A 6 -42.30 -23.47 -25.14
N GLY A 7 -42.01 -22.64 -24.13
CA GLY A 7 -42.81 -21.50 -23.70
C GLY A 7 -41.91 -20.32 -23.29
N SER A 8 -41.86 -19.30 -24.14
CA SER A 8 -41.04 -18.08 -24.05
C SER A 8 -41.52 -17.07 -22.99
N ARG A 9 -40.61 -16.52 -22.16
CA ARG A 9 -40.43 -15.06 -21.94
C ARG A 9 -39.35 -14.69 -20.90
N THR A 10 -38.25 -14.14 -21.42
CA THR A 10 -37.49 -12.98 -20.92
C THR A 10 -37.47 -12.66 -19.41
N ARG A 11 -36.30 -12.82 -18.75
CA ARG A 11 -35.61 -11.79 -17.93
C ARG A 11 -34.24 -12.31 -17.47
N LYS A 12 -33.21 -11.49 -17.69
CA LYS A 12 -31.82 -11.72 -17.24
C LYS A 12 -31.76 -11.87 -15.71
N PRO A 13 -31.05 -12.87 -15.14
CA PRO A 13 -30.69 -12.83 -13.74
C PRO A 13 -29.38 -12.06 -13.56
N THR A 14 -29.47 -10.88 -12.95
CA THR A 14 -28.34 -10.20 -12.31
C THR A 14 -27.88 -11.05 -11.13
N ALA A 15 -26.67 -11.61 -11.22
CA ALA A 15 -26.03 -12.32 -10.14
C ALA A 15 -25.77 -11.37 -8.96
N VAL A 16 -26.48 -11.62 -7.86
CA VAL A 16 -26.28 -10.98 -6.57
C VAL A 16 -25.05 -11.63 -5.92
N TRP A 17 -23.93 -10.90 -5.86
CA TRP A 17 -22.79 -11.27 -5.03
C TRP A 17 -23.05 -10.83 -3.59
N THR A 18 -23.65 -11.70 -2.79
CA THR A 18 -23.67 -11.56 -1.33
C THR A 18 -22.28 -11.88 -0.76
N LEU A 19 -21.51 -10.84 -0.43
CA LEU A 19 -20.30 -10.95 0.40
C LEU A 19 -20.69 -10.98 1.89
N PRO A 20 -20.24 -11.97 2.68
CA PRO A 20 -20.62 -12.14 4.08
C PRO A 20 -19.67 -11.36 4.99
N TYR A 21 -19.85 -10.05 5.14
CA TYR A 21 -19.13 -9.26 6.14
C TYR A 21 -20.02 -8.14 6.69
N PHE A 22 -21.13 -8.51 7.34
CA PHE A 22 -21.91 -7.54 8.13
C PHE A 22 -22.57 -8.25 9.32
N PHE A 23 -21.80 -8.45 10.39
CA PHE A 23 -22.36 -8.67 11.72
C PHE A 23 -21.47 -7.99 12.76
N LEU A 24 -22.11 -7.40 13.78
CA LEU A 24 -21.57 -6.67 14.93
C LEU A 24 -21.40 -5.14 14.82
N ILE A 25 -22.53 -4.42 14.74
CA ILE A 25 -22.76 -3.24 15.59
C ILE A 25 -24.23 -3.23 16.02
N ARG A 26 -24.56 -3.98 17.06
CA ARG A 26 -25.86 -3.88 17.76
C ARG A 26 -25.54 -3.89 19.25
N ASN A 27 -25.26 -2.71 19.80
CA ASN A 27 -25.59 -2.29 21.18
C ASN A 27 -24.88 -0.99 21.54
N GLY A 28 -25.63 0.12 21.51
CA GLY A 28 -25.57 1.16 22.53
C GLY A 28 -24.28 1.96 22.70
N LEU A 29 -23.98 2.88 21.78
CA LEU A 29 -23.43 4.18 22.14
C LEU A 29 -23.98 5.22 21.16
N CYS A 30 -25.16 5.74 21.51
CA CYS A 30 -25.73 6.92 20.88
C CYS A 30 -24.94 8.15 21.38
N VAL A 31 -23.73 8.35 20.84
CA VAL A 31 -22.98 9.59 21.04
C VAL A 31 -23.28 10.48 19.85
N SER A 32 -24.26 11.37 20.06
CA SER A 32 -24.56 12.60 19.32
C SER A 32 -23.83 12.79 17.98
N LEU A 33 -24.50 12.41 16.88
CA LEU A 33 -24.11 12.77 15.51
C LEU A 33 -23.90 14.29 15.32
N SER A 34 -24.55 15.12 16.15
CA SER A 34 -24.48 16.58 16.07
C SER A 34 -23.09 17.14 16.43
N ALA A 35 -22.36 16.51 17.35
CA ALA A 35 -20.99 16.93 17.71
C ALA A 35 -19.94 16.47 16.67
N TYR A 36 -20.26 15.42 15.89
CA TYR A 36 -19.36 14.86 14.86
C TYR A 36 -19.40 15.65 13.54
N GLN A 37 -20.45 16.44 13.33
CA GLN A 37 -20.71 17.20 12.11
C GLN A 37 -19.83 18.46 11.99
N SER A 38 -19.35 19.00 13.13
CA SER A 38 -18.53 20.22 13.17
C SER A 38 -17.05 19.98 12.83
N GLN A 39 -16.54 18.74 12.98
CA GLN A 39 -15.10 18.44 12.88
C GLN A 39 -14.69 17.73 11.58
N PHE A 40 -15.66 17.23 10.81
CA PHE A 40 -15.41 16.42 9.62
C PHE A 40 -16.21 16.92 8.41
N GLY A 41 -15.55 17.71 7.56
CA GLY A 41 -16.12 18.29 6.34
C GLY A 41 -16.94 17.30 5.48
N GLY A 42 -17.99 17.86 4.85
CA GLY A 42 -19.16 17.17 4.29
C GLY A 42 -18.93 16.00 3.33
N ASP A 43 -17.73 15.84 2.78
CA ASP A 43 -17.37 14.68 1.94
C ASP A 43 -17.33 13.36 2.71
N ARG A 44 -16.98 13.38 4.01
CA ARG A 44 -16.94 12.15 4.83
C ARG A 44 -18.33 11.64 5.18
N VAL A 45 -19.26 12.55 5.50
CA VAL A 45 -20.65 12.21 5.78
C VAL A 45 -21.33 11.68 4.52
N LYS A 46 -21.08 12.27 3.34
CA LYS A 46 -21.56 11.74 2.05
C LYS A 46 -21.02 10.35 1.73
N ILE A 47 -19.74 10.06 1.99
CA ILE A 47 -19.17 8.73 1.72
C ILE A 47 -19.76 7.69 2.68
N MET A 48 -19.88 8.00 3.97
CA MET A 48 -20.47 7.09 4.95
C MET A 48 -21.96 6.85 4.65
N LEU A 49 -22.72 7.91 4.35
CA LEU A 49 -24.14 7.81 3.97
C LEU A 49 -24.33 7.07 2.65
N ASN A 50 -23.46 7.25 1.65
CA ASN A 50 -23.56 6.53 0.37
C ASN A 50 -23.21 5.04 0.51
N THR A 51 -22.28 4.69 1.41
CA THR A 51 -21.98 3.29 1.75
C THR A 51 -23.13 2.65 2.53
N ILE A 52 -23.78 3.38 3.45
CA ILE A 52 -24.99 2.93 4.15
C ILE A 52 -26.20 2.85 3.20
N ALA A 53 -26.26 3.71 2.17
CA ALA A 53 -27.33 3.77 1.17
C ALA A 53 -27.09 2.91 -0.09
N GLY A 54 -26.10 2.02 -0.08
CA GLY A 54 -25.87 1.05 -1.17
C GLY A 54 -25.46 1.65 -2.52
N LYS A 55 -24.93 2.88 -2.58
CA LYS A 55 -24.48 3.48 -3.84
C LYS A 55 -23.10 2.95 -4.24
N PRO A 56 -22.87 2.63 -5.54
CA PRO A 56 -21.58 2.12 -6.00
C PRO A 56 -20.48 3.18 -5.80
N LEU A 57 -19.45 2.82 -5.04
CA LEU A 57 -18.26 3.64 -4.87
C LEU A 57 -17.50 3.76 -6.20
N SER A 58 -17.04 4.96 -6.54
CA SER A 58 -16.22 5.17 -7.75
C SER A 58 -14.87 4.43 -7.63
N ARG A 59 -14.31 3.97 -8.76
CA ARG A 59 -12.99 3.31 -8.80
C ARG A 59 -11.89 4.13 -8.09
N CYS A 60 -11.95 5.45 -8.22
CA CYS A 60 -11.00 6.37 -7.58
C CYS A 60 -11.19 6.46 -6.05
N GLN A 61 -12.41 6.29 -5.54
CA GLN A 61 -12.66 6.17 -4.10
C GLN A 61 -12.14 4.83 -3.55
N ILE A 62 -12.38 3.73 -4.25
CA ILE A 62 -11.90 2.40 -3.85
C ILE A 62 -10.37 2.36 -3.81
N LYS A 63 -9.68 2.80 -4.89
CA LYS A 63 -8.20 2.91 -4.92
C LYS A 63 -7.66 3.77 -3.76
N ARG A 64 -8.40 4.80 -3.32
CA ARG A 64 -8.01 5.67 -2.19
C ARG A 64 -8.19 4.99 -0.82
N ILE A 65 -9.30 4.28 -0.61
CA ILE A 65 -9.59 3.57 0.63
C ILE A 65 -8.54 2.48 0.86
N ILE A 66 -8.34 1.61 -0.15
CA ILE A 66 -7.34 0.53 -0.09
C ILE A 66 -5.94 1.09 0.19
N ARG A 67 -5.57 2.20 -0.48
CA ARG A 67 -4.26 2.85 -0.23
C ARG A 67 -4.13 3.38 1.19
N TYR A 68 -5.19 3.97 1.75
CA TYR A 68 -5.17 4.48 3.12
C TYR A 68 -5.06 3.35 4.14
N GLU A 69 -5.89 2.31 3.98
CA GLU A 69 -5.89 1.13 4.81
C GLU A 69 -4.51 0.47 4.88
N ARG A 70 -3.87 0.23 3.72
CA ARG A 70 -2.51 -0.34 3.66
C ARG A 70 -1.49 0.48 4.46
N LYS A 71 -1.56 1.82 4.42
CA LYS A 71 -0.66 2.70 5.19
C LYS A 71 -0.94 2.66 6.68
N VAL A 72 -2.21 2.59 7.08
CA VAL A 72 -2.61 2.48 8.49
C VAL A 72 -2.18 1.13 9.06
N MET A 73 -2.43 0.03 8.36
CA MET A 73 -1.97 -1.30 8.76
C MET A 73 -0.44 -1.35 8.88
N LYS A 74 0.29 -0.67 7.98
CA LYS A 74 1.74 -0.51 8.07
C LYS A 74 2.15 0.23 9.34
N ALA A 75 1.51 1.36 9.64
CA ALA A 75 1.78 2.14 10.84
C ALA A 75 1.54 1.31 12.11
N LEU A 76 0.40 0.62 12.21
CA LEU A 76 0.05 -0.23 13.35
C LEU A 76 1.02 -1.40 13.54
N CYS A 77 1.40 -2.06 12.44
CA CYS A 77 2.33 -3.17 12.46
C CYS A 77 3.70 -2.76 13.01
N TYR A 78 4.28 -1.68 12.48
CA TYR A 78 5.62 -1.25 12.86
C TYR A 78 5.64 -0.47 14.18
N SER A 79 4.57 0.23 14.56
CA SER A 79 4.47 0.84 15.88
C SER A 79 4.41 -0.22 16.97
N ALA A 80 3.62 -1.28 16.78
CA ALA A 80 3.62 -2.44 17.67
C ALA A 80 5.00 -3.11 17.74
N LYS A 81 5.70 -3.25 16.60
CA LYS A 81 7.07 -3.80 16.54
C LYS A 81 8.07 -2.91 17.29
N LEU A 82 7.94 -1.59 17.19
CA LEU A 82 8.77 -0.61 17.88
C LEU A 82 8.55 -0.68 19.40
N VAL A 83 7.29 -0.71 19.85
CA VAL A 83 6.93 -0.85 21.28
C VAL A 83 7.47 -2.18 21.83
N ALA A 84 7.34 -3.27 21.07
CA ALA A 84 7.92 -4.56 21.44
C ALA A 84 9.44 -4.50 21.61
N GLY A 85 10.15 -3.86 20.67
CA GLY A 85 11.61 -3.67 20.75
C GLY A 85 12.03 -2.79 21.93
N TYR A 86 11.26 -1.75 22.24
CA TYR A 86 11.56 -0.82 23.35
C TYR A 86 11.36 -1.48 24.72
N HIS A 87 10.31 -2.28 24.87
CA HIS A 87 10.00 -2.99 26.11
C HIS A 87 10.74 -4.32 26.27
N ALA A 88 11.53 -4.76 25.27
CA ALA A 88 12.22 -6.06 25.29
C ALA A 88 13.08 -6.29 26.54
N LYS A 89 13.71 -5.23 27.09
CA LYS A 89 14.53 -5.31 28.31
C LYS A 89 13.80 -4.90 29.60
N ARG A 90 12.64 -4.24 29.49
CA ARG A 90 11.92 -3.68 30.65
C ARG A 90 10.76 -4.56 31.10
N ASN A 91 9.94 -5.00 30.15
CA ASN A 91 8.72 -5.78 30.40
C ASN A 91 8.58 -6.87 29.31
N PRO A 92 9.14 -8.08 29.54
CA PRO A 92 9.19 -9.12 28.52
C PRO A 92 7.79 -9.62 28.11
N ASP A 93 6.84 -9.68 29.03
CA ASP A 93 5.45 -10.07 28.73
C ASP A 93 4.75 -9.10 27.79
N LEU A 94 4.90 -7.79 28.03
CA LEU A 94 4.36 -6.76 27.15
C LEU A 94 5.04 -6.80 25.78
N ALA A 95 6.37 -6.95 25.74
CA ALA A 95 7.11 -7.07 24.50
C ALA A 95 6.61 -8.24 23.65
N LYS A 96 6.37 -9.41 24.27
CA LYS A 96 5.83 -10.60 23.60
C LYS A 96 4.41 -10.37 23.06
N ARG A 97 3.54 -9.70 23.82
CA ARG A 97 2.18 -9.35 23.37
C ARG A 97 2.20 -8.44 22.14
N TYR A 98 2.99 -7.37 22.18
CA TYR A 98 3.13 -6.44 21.04
C TYR A 98 3.82 -7.08 19.83
N ALA A 99 4.80 -7.96 20.04
CA ALA A 99 5.43 -8.73 18.96
C ALA A 99 4.42 -9.67 18.29
N THR A 100 3.57 -10.35 19.07
CA THR A 100 2.52 -11.22 18.57
C THR A 100 1.49 -10.42 17.76
N ALA A 101 1.02 -9.29 18.30
CA ALA A 101 0.10 -8.40 17.60
C ALA A 101 0.69 -7.89 16.28
N SER A 102 1.95 -7.44 16.29
CA SER A 102 2.68 -7.01 15.08
C SER A 102 2.76 -8.12 14.04
N SER A 103 3.10 -9.34 14.45
CA SER A 103 3.17 -10.52 13.58
C SER A 103 1.81 -10.83 12.94
N ARG A 104 0.72 -10.84 13.72
CA ARG A 104 -0.64 -11.08 13.21
C ARG A 104 -1.08 -10.02 12.20
N ILE A 105 -0.80 -8.75 12.47
CA ILE A 105 -1.10 -7.66 11.53
C ILE A 105 -0.25 -7.80 10.25
N SER A 106 1.01 -8.19 10.37
CA SER A 106 1.89 -8.44 9.23
C SER A 106 1.38 -9.60 8.36
N GLY A 107 0.95 -10.70 8.97
CA GLY A 107 0.33 -11.84 8.28
C GLY A 107 -0.95 -11.43 7.54
N ALA A 108 -1.84 -10.67 8.20
CA ALA A 108 -3.04 -10.14 7.54
C ALA A 108 -2.70 -9.25 6.34
N ARG A 109 -1.63 -8.43 6.43
CA ARG A 109 -1.14 -7.64 5.28
C ARG A 109 -0.63 -8.52 4.15
N ALA A 110 0.08 -9.61 4.44
CA ALA A 110 0.56 -10.54 3.43
C ALA A 110 -0.62 -11.19 2.69
N THR A 111 -1.65 -11.63 3.40
CA THR A 111 -2.87 -12.17 2.79
C THR A 111 -3.59 -11.15 1.91
N LEU A 112 -3.67 -9.88 2.32
CA LEU A 112 -4.28 -8.82 1.50
C LEU A 112 -3.49 -8.54 0.20
N ARG A 113 -2.17 -8.74 0.19
CA ARG A 113 -1.35 -8.56 -1.04
C ARG A 113 -1.67 -9.60 -2.11
N LEU A 114 -2.22 -10.75 -1.76
CA LEU A 114 -2.67 -11.75 -2.74
C LEU A 114 -3.78 -11.21 -3.64
N ILE A 115 -4.46 -10.14 -3.23
CA ILE A 115 -5.53 -9.48 -3.99
C ILE A 115 -4.95 -8.31 -4.82
N ASP A 116 -3.72 -7.89 -4.56
CA ASP A 116 -3.07 -6.75 -5.22
C ASP A 116 -2.61 -7.06 -6.67
N ASP A 117 -2.72 -8.30 -7.14
CA ASP A 117 -2.44 -8.69 -8.51
C ASP A 117 -3.35 -8.02 -9.54
N ILE A 118 -4.64 -8.00 -9.26
CA ILE A 118 -5.65 -7.42 -10.16
C ILE A 118 -5.33 -5.94 -10.42
N PRO A 119 -5.15 -5.09 -9.39
CA PRO A 119 -4.79 -3.70 -9.62
C PRO A 119 -3.38 -3.52 -10.23
N MET A 120 -2.45 -4.46 -10.00
CA MET A 120 -1.13 -4.43 -10.66
C MET A 120 -1.24 -4.70 -12.16
N ILE A 121 -1.96 -5.74 -12.57
CA ILE A 121 -2.16 -6.06 -13.99
C ILE A 121 -2.88 -4.91 -14.69
N GLN A 122 -3.93 -4.36 -14.07
CA GLN A 122 -4.61 -3.17 -14.59
C GLN A 122 -3.65 -1.99 -14.76
N TYR A 123 -2.78 -1.76 -13.77
CA TYR A 123 -1.77 -0.70 -13.85
C TYR A 123 -0.78 -0.95 -14.98
N ALA A 124 -0.27 -2.18 -15.13
CA ALA A 124 0.66 -2.54 -16.19
C ALA A 124 0.04 -2.35 -17.59
N LEU A 125 -1.23 -2.71 -17.76
CA LEU A 125 -1.98 -2.49 -19.00
C LEU A 125 -2.24 -1.00 -19.28
N GLU A 126 -2.63 -0.22 -18.26
CA GLU A 126 -2.80 1.23 -18.36
C GLU A 126 -1.47 1.94 -18.65
N TYR A 127 -0.36 1.41 -18.15
CA TYR A 127 0.99 1.95 -18.34
C TYR A 127 1.56 1.65 -19.73
N GLY A 128 1.26 0.47 -20.27
CA GLY A 128 1.76 0.01 -21.57
C GLY A 128 3.28 0.04 -21.64
N LEU A 129 3.82 0.59 -22.73
CA LEU A 129 5.26 0.77 -22.93
C LEU A 129 5.79 2.10 -22.38
N GLY A 130 5.00 2.84 -21.57
CA GLY A 130 5.43 4.10 -20.96
C GLY A 130 5.52 5.28 -21.94
N GLU A 131 4.70 5.28 -23.00
CA GLU A 131 4.67 6.34 -24.03
C GLU A 131 4.35 7.74 -23.47
N ASN A 132 3.72 7.80 -22.30
CA ASN A 132 3.32 9.04 -21.63
C ASN A 132 4.39 9.60 -20.67
N GLU A 133 5.57 9.00 -20.59
CA GLU A 133 6.65 9.44 -19.69
C GLU A 133 7.46 10.61 -20.26
N PRO A 134 7.98 11.51 -19.40
CA PRO A 134 8.68 12.72 -19.84
C PRO A 134 10.04 12.44 -20.49
N ASP A 135 10.65 11.29 -20.23
CA ASP A 135 11.93 10.88 -20.82
C ASP A 135 12.07 9.36 -20.96
N ARG A 136 12.99 8.94 -21.85
CA ARG A 136 13.30 7.53 -22.09
C ARG A 136 13.80 6.80 -20.84
N VAL A 137 14.48 7.49 -19.92
CA VAL A 137 14.98 6.88 -18.69
C VAL A 137 13.81 6.51 -17.76
N MET A 138 12.83 7.40 -17.56
CA MET A 138 11.63 7.05 -16.78
C MET A 138 10.80 5.96 -17.44
N GLN A 139 10.72 5.96 -18.78
CA GLN A 139 10.07 4.88 -19.53
C GLN A 139 10.72 3.51 -19.25
N VAL A 140 12.03 3.40 -19.42
CA VAL A 140 12.77 2.14 -19.18
C VAL A 140 12.66 1.72 -17.72
N LEU A 141 12.82 2.65 -16.77
CA LEU A 141 12.66 2.37 -15.34
C LEU A 141 11.25 1.88 -15.00
N GLY A 142 10.22 2.48 -15.59
CA GLY A 142 8.83 2.12 -15.35
C GLY A 142 8.46 0.76 -15.93
N VAL A 143 8.85 0.48 -17.17
CA VAL A 143 8.65 -0.83 -17.80
C VAL A 143 9.41 -1.92 -17.03
N THR A 144 10.67 -1.66 -16.67
CA THR A 144 11.47 -2.61 -15.87
C THR A 144 10.84 -2.86 -14.50
N ALA A 145 10.35 -1.81 -13.82
CA ALA A 145 9.66 -1.96 -12.54
C ALA A 145 8.41 -2.82 -12.67
N ASN A 146 7.61 -2.62 -13.72
CA ASN A 146 6.42 -3.42 -13.97
C ASN A 146 6.74 -4.90 -14.23
N ILE A 147 7.82 -5.19 -14.98
CA ILE A 147 8.27 -6.57 -15.21
C ILE A 147 8.72 -7.22 -13.90
N VAL A 148 9.51 -6.50 -13.09
CA VAL A 148 9.96 -6.97 -11.78
C VAL A 148 8.77 -7.24 -10.86
N ASP A 149 7.79 -6.34 -10.83
CA ASP A 149 6.56 -6.52 -10.05
C ASP A 149 5.78 -7.74 -10.56
N PHE A 150 5.63 -7.91 -11.88
CA PHE A 150 4.93 -9.05 -12.48
C PHE A 150 5.55 -10.40 -12.11
N LEU A 151 6.87 -10.46 -11.89
CA LEU A 151 7.57 -11.65 -11.40
C LEU A 151 7.49 -11.79 -9.87
N TYR A 152 7.58 -10.68 -9.16
CA TYR A 152 7.53 -10.65 -7.69
C TYR A 152 6.20 -11.17 -7.14
N TYR A 153 5.07 -10.72 -7.68
CA TYR A 153 3.76 -11.07 -7.11
C TYR A 153 3.42 -12.58 -7.16
N PRO A 154 3.70 -13.33 -8.24
CA PRO A 154 3.57 -14.80 -8.24
C PRO A 154 4.51 -15.48 -7.25
N ILE A 155 5.76 -15.00 -7.13
CA ILE A 155 6.74 -15.54 -6.18
C ILE A 155 6.26 -15.34 -4.74
N GLU A 156 5.74 -14.14 -4.41
CA GLU A 156 5.17 -13.86 -3.08
C GLU A 156 4.01 -14.82 -2.75
N LYS A 157 3.17 -15.19 -3.74
CA LYS A 157 2.12 -16.20 -3.53
C LYS A 157 2.68 -17.57 -3.21
N VAL A 158 3.70 -18.00 -3.95
CA VAL A 158 4.34 -19.31 -3.71
C VAL A 158 4.93 -19.35 -2.30
N CYS A 159 5.63 -18.28 -1.88
CA CYS A 159 6.15 -18.14 -0.52
C CYS A 159 5.04 -18.20 0.53
N TRP A 160 3.93 -17.48 0.31
CA TRP A 160 2.79 -17.48 1.22
C TRP A 160 2.11 -18.87 1.32
N LEU A 161 1.93 -19.55 0.20
CA LEU A 161 1.36 -20.91 0.15
C LEU A 161 2.26 -21.93 0.86
N ALA A 162 3.58 -21.79 0.71
CA ALA A 162 4.57 -22.63 1.40
C ALA A 162 4.57 -22.37 2.91
N GLU A 163 4.52 -21.10 3.35
CA GLU A 163 4.48 -20.73 4.77
C GLU A 163 3.24 -21.31 5.47
N HIS A 164 2.10 -21.33 4.78
CA HIS A 164 0.85 -21.90 5.30
C HIS A 164 0.70 -23.42 5.08
N LYS A 165 1.73 -24.09 4.56
CA LYS A 165 1.74 -25.55 4.28
C LYS A 165 0.60 -26.00 3.37
N ILE A 166 0.12 -25.11 2.50
CA ILE A 166 -0.91 -25.41 1.51
C ILE A 166 -0.28 -26.16 0.32
N VAL A 167 0.95 -25.78 -0.03
CA VAL A 167 1.77 -26.42 -1.06
C VAL A 167 3.11 -26.80 -0.45
N ASP A 168 3.53 -28.05 -0.62
CA ASP A 168 4.87 -28.49 -0.24
C ASP A 168 5.86 -28.10 -1.34
N VAL A 169 6.62 -27.04 -1.10
CA VAL A 169 7.59 -26.50 -2.04
C VAL A 169 8.98 -26.92 -1.58
N LYS A 170 9.68 -27.68 -2.42
CA LYS A 170 11.09 -28.02 -2.19
C LYS A 170 11.91 -26.73 -2.09
N ASN A 171 12.73 -26.61 -1.05
CA ASN A 171 13.60 -25.46 -0.78
C ASN A 171 12.85 -24.13 -0.56
N ALA A 172 11.85 -24.10 0.32
CA ALA A 172 11.10 -22.89 0.67
C ALA A 172 12.00 -21.68 1.04
N ASP A 173 13.13 -21.93 1.70
CA ASP A 173 14.11 -20.88 2.03
C ASP A 173 14.72 -20.20 0.80
N ASN A 174 14.93 -20.94 -0.30
CA ASN A 174 15.42 -20.35 -1.55
C ASN A 174 14.37 -19.46 -2.20
N TRP A 175 13.09 -19.85 -2.13
CA TRP A 175 11.99 -19.02 -2.63
C TRP A 175 11.84 -17.74 -1.82
N ASP A 176 12.00 -17.80 -0.49
CA ASP A 176 11.99 -16.61 0.37
C ASP A 176 13.17 -15.66 0.08
N ASN A 177 14.36 -16.23 -0.21
CA ASN A 177 15.52 -15.45 -0.65
C ASN A 177 15.25 -14.74 -1.99
N VAL A 178 14.70 -15.46 -2.97
CA VAL A 178 14.34 -14.90 -4.28
C VAL A 178 13.28 -13.81 -4.11
N ASN A 179 12.24 -14.05 -3.32
CA ASN A 179 11.21 -13.08 -2.98
C ASN A 179 11.80 -11.80 -2.38
N SER A 180 12.72 -11.94 -1.43
CA SER A 180 13.42 -10.81 -0.81
C SER A 180 14.26 -10.01 -1.81
N ILE A 181 14.96 -10.67 -2.74
CA ILE A 181 15.73 -10.01 -3.80
C ILE A 181 14.82 -9.22 -4.74
N PHE A 182 13.73 -9.82 -5.21
CA PHE A 182 12.76 -9.15 -6.08
C PHE A 182 12.10 -7.96 -5.36
N TRP A 183 11.79 -8.10 -4.08
CA TRP A 183 11.25 -7.00 -3.29
C TRP A 183 12.22 -5.82 -3.21
N VAL A 184 13.51 -6.08 -2.91
CA VAL A 184 14.56 -5.05 -2.89
C VAL A 184 14.70 -4.37 -4.25
N LEU A 185 14.70 -5.16 -5.33
CA LEU A 185 14.82 -4.66 -6.70
C LEU A 185 13.63 -3.76 -7.08
N SER A 186 12.40 -4.17 -6.75
CA SER A 186 11.20 -3.35 -6.96
C SER A 186 11.28 -2.02 -6.20
N VAL A 187 11.70 -2.05 -4.94
CA VAL A 187 11.86 -0.82 -4.13
C VAL A 187 12.97 0.08 -4.71
N TYR A 188 14.08 -0.50 -5.16
CA TYR A 188 15.17 0.22 -5.79
C TYR A 188 14.73 0.93 -7.09
N LEU A 189 14.04 0.22 -7.99
CA LEU A 189 13.54 0.81 -9.24
C LEU A 189 12.54 1.94 -8.97
N ASN A 190 11.67 1.77 -7.97
CA ASN A 190 10.76 2.82 -7.52
C ASN A 190 11.50 4.05 -6.94
N LEU A 191 12.62 3.84 -6.24
CA LEU A 191 13.49 4.92 -5.76
C LEU A 191 14.12 5.67 -6.93
N MET A 192 14.73 4.95 -7.88
CA MET A 192 15.35 5.54 -9.07
C MET A 192 14.35 6.36 -9.89
N ARG A 193 13.15 5.82 -10.11
CA ARG A 193 12.07 6.52 -10.82
C ARG A 193 11.64 7.79 -10.09
N THR A 194 11.50 7.74 -8.77
CA THR A 194 11.12 8.92 -7.96
C THR A 194 12.20 9.99 -7.98
N MET A 195 13.48 9.60 -7.88
CA MET A 195 14.61 10.52 -7.95
C MET A 195 14.71 11.19 -9.33
N ARG A 196 14.52 10.41 -10.41
CA ARG A 196 14.53 10.95 -11.77
C ARG A 196 13.39 11.96 -11.98
N ASN A 197 12.18 11.60 -11.54
CA ASN A 197 11.03 12.50 -11.62
C ASN A 197 11.27 13.81 -10.83
N PHE A 198 11.88 13.72 -9.65
CA PHE A 198 12.25 14.89 -8.85
C PHE A 198 13.28 15.78 -9.56
N SER A 199 14.33 15.19 -10.14
CA SER A 199 15.35 15.91 -10.91
C SER A 199 14.73 16.65 -12.10
N LEU A 200 13.87 15.99 -12.88
CA LEU A 200 13.17 16.62 -14.00
C LEU A 200 12.24 17.75 -13.55
N ASN A 201 11.54 17.56 -12.42
CA ASN A 201 10.68 18.61 -11.86
C ASN A 201 11.50 19.79 -11.36
N GLN A 202 12.64 19.55 -10.73
CA GLN A 202 13.55 20.61 -10.28
C GLN A 202 14.12 21.42 -11.45
N GLU A 203 14.51 20.76 -12.55
CA GLU A 203 14.96 21.44 -13.77
C GLU A 203 13.86 22.33 -14.37
N LYS A 204 12.61 21.86 -14.40
CA LYS A 204 11.46 22.65 -14.88
C LYS A 204 11.20 23.87 -13.99
N LEU A 205 11.33 23.72 -12.68
CA LEU A 205 11.19 24.82 -11.73
C LEU A 205 12.29 25.86 -11.91
N ASN A 206 13.54 25.43 -12.03
CA ASN A 206 14.69 26.33 -12.24
C ASN A 206 14.61 27.10 -13.57
N ARG A 207 13.95 26.56 -14.59
CA ARG A 207 13.71 27.25 -15.87
C ARG A 207 12.53 28.23 -15.82
N THR A 208 11.64 28.12 -14.84
CA THR A 208 10.42 28.93 -14.75
C THR A 208 10.66 30.15 -13.86
N ASN A 209 11.07 31.27 -14.46
CA ASN A 209 11.40 32.53 -13.77
C ASN A 209 10.18 33.37 -13.28
N ASN A 210 8.95 32.91 -13.41
CA ASN A 210 7.75 33.68 -13.04
C ASN A 210 7.26 33.33 -11.63
N ILE A 211 7.74 34.10 -10.63
CA ILE A 211 7.61 33.83 -9.19
C ILE A 211 6.23 34.24 -8.61
N ASN A 212 5.39 34.97 -9.34
CA ASN A 212 4.41 35.83 -8.66
C ASN A 212 2.98 35.33 -8.40
N GLU A 213 2.58 34.07 -8.69
CA GLU A 213 1.21 33.65 -8.32
C GLU A 213 0.98 32.17 -7.97
N LEU A 214 1.99 31.30 -8.13
CA LEU A 214 1.86 29.84 -8.01
C LEU A 214 2.81 29.20 -6.99
N ASP A 215 3.51 30.01 -6.20
CA ASP A 215 4.67 29.59 -5.42
C ASP A 215 4.32 28.62 -4.26
N VAL A 216 3.26 28.88 -3.49
CA VAL A 216 2.92 28.04 -2.32
C VAL A 216 2.49 26.62 -2.72
N LYS A 217 1.66 26.47 -3.76
CA LYS A 217 1.21 25.15 -4.23
C LYS A 217 2.36 24.36 -4.84
N THR A 218 3.23 25.03 -5.60
CA THR A 218 4.38 24.43 -6.26
C THR A 218 5.45 24.02 -5.25
N LEU A 219 5.77 24.89 -4.28
CA LEU A 219 6.65 24.59 -3.16
C LEU A 219 6.13 23.43 -2.31
N THR A 220 4.83 23.37 -2.05
CA THR A 220 4.26 22.26 -1.29
C THR A 220 4.31 20.94 -2.07
N LYS A 221 4.07 20.97 -3.40
CA LYS A 221 4.28 19.78 -4.26
C LYS A 221 5.73 19.30 -4.19
N HIS A 222 6.69 20.21 -4.30
CA HIS A 222 8.11 19.91 -4.21
C HIS A 222 8.49 19.30 -2.84
N ARG A 223 7.97 19.87 -1.73
CA ARG A 223 8.12 19.29 -0.39
C ARG A 223 7.55 17.88 -0.29
N LEU A 224 6.40 17.61 -0.93
CA LEU A 224 5.79 16.28 -0.92
C LEU A 224 6.58 15.25 -1.74
N GLU A 225 7.26 15.68 -2.80
CA GLU A 225 8.19 14.85 -3.56
C GLU A 225 9.43 14.51 -2.73
N MET A 226 10.02 15.49 -2.03
CA MET A 226 11.11 15.25 -1.07
C MET A 226 10.71 14.24 0.01
N VAL A 227 9.52 14.39 0.60
CA VAL A 227 8.99 13.42 1.57
C VAL A 227 8.81 12.04 0.92
N SER A 228 8.49 11.97 -0.38
CA SER A 228 8.38 10.69 -1.10
C SER A 228 9.73 10.01 -1.23
N ILE A 229 10.78 10.76 -1.57
CA ILE A 229 12.14 10.25 -1.66
C ILE A 229 12.58 9.73 -0.30
N VAL A 230 12.47 10.53 0.77
CA VAL A 230 12.85 10.11 2.13
C VAL A 230 12.11 8.85 2.55
N ARG A 231 10.79 8.78 2.28
CA ARG A 231 9.99 7.59 2.59
C ARG A 231 10.46 6.36 1.82
N ILE A 232 10.72 6.47 0.51
CA ILE A 232 11.15 5.34 -0.31
C ILE A 232 12.58 4.92 0.05
N SER A 233 13.47 5.85 0.41
CA SER A 233 14.79 5.54 0.94
C SER A 233 14.71 4.76 2.26
N LEU A 234 13.79 5.14 3.17
CA LEU A 234 13.53 4.36 4.39
C LEU A 234 13.01 2.95 4.05
N ASP A 235 12.12 2.84 3.07
CA ASP A 235 11.60 1.55 2.59
C ASP A 235 12.72 0.70 1.96
N PHE A 236 13.66 1.32 1.25
CA PHE A 236 14.83 0.66 0.67
C PHE A 236 15.79 0.14 1.73
N VAL A 237 16.14 0.97 2.72
CA VAL A 237 16.97 0.54 3.87
C VAL A 237 16.32 -0.65 4.58
N HIS A 238 15.01 -0.60 4.77
CA HIS A 238 14.28 -1.70 5.36
C HIS A 238 14.29 -2.96 4.48
N ALA A 239 14.06 -2.85 3.17
CA ALA A 239 14.09 -4.00 2.27
C ALA A 239 15.49 -4.63 2.19
N VAL A 240 16.57 -3.83 2.17
CA VAL A 240 17.94 -4.38 2.19
C VAL A 240 18.22 -5.06 3.54
N SER A 241 17.63 -4.58 4.64
CA SER A 241 17.80 -5.22 5.95
C SER A 241 17.15 -6.60 6.07
N THR A 242 16.18 -6.92 5.22
CA THR A 242 15.48 -8.22 5.22
C THR A 242 16.16 -9.27 4.34
N LEU A 243 17.22 -8.90 3.61
CA LEU A 243 18.03 -9.87 2.88
C LEU A 243 18.72 -10.87 3.83
N PRO A 244 19.01 -12.09 3.36
CA PRO A 244 19.72 -13.08 4.14
C PRO A 244 21.12 -12.61 4.53
N LYS A 245 21.63 -13.15 5.65
CA LYS A 245 22.96 -12.81 6.18
C LYS A 245 24.02 -13.10 5.12
N GLY A 246 24.84 -12.10 4.79
CA GLY A 246 25.88 -12.19 3.76
C GLY A 246 25.63 -11.29 2.55
N TYR A 247 24.39 -10.84 2.32
CA TYR A 247 24.07 -9.84 1.30
C TYR A 247 24.00 -8.44 1.95
N LEU A 248 24.93 -7.55 1.60
CA LEU A 248 25.02 -6.18 2.13
C LEU A 248 24.98 -6.13 3.67
N TRP A 249 24.00 -5.42 4.25
CA TRP A 249 23.70 -5.38 5.69
C TRP A 249 22.45 -6.19 6.07
N GLY A 250 22.08 -7.16 5.23
CA GLY A 250 20.98 -8.09 5.47
C GLY A 250 21.08 -8.76 6.84
N GLY A 251 20.02 -8.67 7.63
CA GLY A 251 19.94 -9.25 8.97
C GLY A 251 20.75 -8.55 10.07
N LYS A 252 21.40 -7.40 9.80
CA LYS A 252 22.18 -6.66 10.82
C LYS A 252 21.37 -5.66 11.64
N LEU A 253 20.16 -5.29 11.19
CA LEU A 253 19.32 -4.32 11.90
C LEU A 253 18.54 -4.98 13.04
N SER A 254 18.54 -4.33 14.20
CA SER A 254 17.75 -4.78 15.35
C SER A 254 16.24 -4.60 15.13
N THR A 255 15.42 -5.38 15.84
CA THR A 255 13.95 -5.28 15.80
C THR A 255 13.44 -3.88 16.12
N LEU A 256 14.12 -3.16 17.02
CA LEU A 256 13.80 -1.77 17.37
C LEU A 256 14.05 -0.83 16.20
N GLN A 257 15.22 -0.92 15.54
CA GLN A 257 15.56 -0.09 14.38
C GLN A 257 14.60 -0.35 13.21
N VAL A 258 14.28 -1.61 12.94
CA VAL A 258 13.29 -1.97 11.92
C VAL A 258 11.91 -1.40 12.24
N GLY A 259 11.49 -1.49 13.51
CA GLY A 259 10.24 -0.86 13.98
C GLY A 259 10.25 0.66 13.80
N ALA A 260 11.36 1.32 14.12
CA ALA A 260 11.51 2.77 13.99
C ALA A 260 11.44 3.24 12.53
N ILE A 261 12.23 2.62 11.65
CA ILE A 261 12.26 2.92 10.21
C ILE A 261 10.86 2.70 9.59
N GLY A 262 10.22 1.58 9.90
CA GLY A 262 8.89 1.26 9.40
C GLY A 262 7.81 2.23 9.90
N THR A 263 7.89 2.65 11.17
CA THR A 263 6.97 3.62 11.77
C THR A 263 7.15 5.02 11.15
N LEU A 264 8.39 5.47 10.99
CA LEU A 264 8.71 6.75 10.33
C LEU A 264 8.21 6.77 8.88
N SER A 265 8.49 5.72 8.11
CA SER A 265 8.00 5.58 6.73
C SER A 265 6.48 5.62 6.65
N ALA A 266 5.79 4.89 7.54
CA ALA A 266 4.33 4.90 7.59
C ALA A 266 3.77 6.27 7.96
N GLY A 267 4.38 6.95 8.93
CA GLY A 267 4.04 8.32 9.35
C GLY A 267 4.17 9.32 8.21
N LEU A 268 5.30 9.31 7.49
CA LEU A 268 5.49 10.14 6.29
C LEU A 268 4.45 9.80 5.21
N GLY A 269 4.14 8.52 5.02
CA GLY A 269 3.10 8.09 4.09
C GLY A 269 1.71 8.64 4.42
N ILE A 270 1.35 8.68 5.71
CA ILE A 270 0.08 9.24 6.20
C ILE A 270 0.09 10.78 6.07
N TYR A 271 1.18 11.43 6.47
CA TYR A 271 1.39 12.87 6.30
C TYR A 271 1.18 13.31 4.85
N GLN A 272 1.74 12.58 3.88
CA GLN A 272 1.54 12.84 2.46
C GLN A 272 0.08 12.77 2.03
N ILE A 273 -0.71 11.84 2.57
CA ILE A 273 -2.15 11.76 2.25
C ILE A 273 -2.86 13.00 2.79
N PHE A 274 -2.57 13.40 4.03
CA PHE A 274 -3.18 14.58 4.63
C PHE A 274 -2.77 15.88 3.92
N ALA A 275 -1.50 16.04 3.60
CA ALA A 275 -0.98 17.20 2.90
C ALA A 275 -1.53 17.30 1.46
N LYS A 276 -1.57 16.20 0.71
CA LYS A 276 -2.22 16.18 -0.62
C LYS A 276 -3.71 16.52 -0.54
N ARG A 277 -4.41 16.13 0.53
CA ARG A 277 -5.81 16.51 0.73
C ARG A 277 -5.97 18.01 1.03
N ARG A 278 -5.04 18.62 1.77
CA ARG A 278 -5.06 20.07 2.02
C ARG A 278 -4.78 20.88 0.77
N LEU A 279 -3.96 20.36 -0.15
CA LEU A 279 -3.66 21.03 -1.43
C LEU A 279 -4.79 21.00 -2.45
N ASN A 280 -5.66 20.00 -2.38
CA ASN A 280 -6.78 19.82 -3.31
C ASN A 280 -8.10 20.45 -2.81
N LYS A 281 -8.08 21.06 -1.62
CA LYS A 281 -9.17 21.89 -1.10
C LYS A 281 -8.90 23.35 -1.44
#